data_AF-C3YTA2-F1
#
_entry.id   AF-C3YTA2-F1
#
_cell.length_a   1.000
_cell.length_b   1.000
_cell.length_c   1.000
_cell.angle_alpha   90.00
_cell.angle_beta   90.00
_cell.angle_gamma   90.00
#
_symmetry.space_group_name_H-M   'P 1'
#
loop_
_entity.id
_entity.type
_entity.pdbx_description
1 polymer ?
#
loop_
_entity_poly.entity_id
_entity_poly.type
_entity_poly.pdbx_seq_one_letter_code
_entity_poly.pdbx_strand_id
1 'polypeptide(L)'
;MVAQEPATSAERLPWYYKFYWVLYNIAFAVGLYVTIAYWILLRGADDTYSAYSILTHGINCVVIVIDILFSALPCRFLHFIYPSSSALAYIIFTVIYWAAGGTDL
;
A
#
# COMPACT_ATOMS: atom_id res chain seq x y z
N MET A 1 3.94 -7.14 -42.74
CA MET A 1 4.40 -7.68 -41.44
C MET A 1 5.72 -6.99 -41.10
N VAL A 2 5.69 -6.00 -40.20
CA VAL A 2 6.91 -5.36 -39.70
C VAL A 2 7.53 -6.33 -38.70
N ALA A 3 8.73 -6.83 -38.99
CA ALA A 3 9.48 -7.63 -38.04
C ALA A 3 9.85 -6.74 -36.85
N GLN A 4 9.42 -7.10 -35.64
CA GLN A 4 9.89 -6.46 -34.43
C GLN A 4 11.37 -6.80 -34.24
N GLU A 5 12.23 -5.81 -34.33
CA GLU A 5 13.65 -5.90 -33.95
C GLU A 5 13.76 -6.39 -32.49
N PRO A 6 14.70 -7.29 -32.16
CA PRO A 6 14.87 -7.78 -30.81
C PRO A 6 15.34 -6.64 -29.90
N ALA A 7 14.53 -6.31 -28.88
CA ALA A 7 14.80 -5.26 -27.91
C ALA A 7 16.23 -5.35 -27.36
N THR A 8 17.08 -4.37 -27.71
CA THR A 8 18.44 -4.25 -27.19
C THR A 8 18.38 -4.03 -25.67
N SER A 9 19.41 -4.42 -24.92
CA SER A 9 19.45 -4.31 -23.46
C SER A 9 19.19 -2.88 -22.92
N ALA A 10 19.29 -1.86 -23.76
CA ALA A 10 18.92 -0.47 -23.48
C ALA A 10 17.39 -0.24 -23.34
N GLU A 11 16.54 -1.11 -23.90
CA GLU A 11 15.07 -1.01 -23.80
C GLU A 11 14.47 -1.72 -22.58
N ARG A 12 15.27 -2.52 -21.86
CA ARG A 12 14.76 -3.22 -20.66
C ARG A 12 14.77 -2.28 -19.48
N LEU A 13 13.57 -1.95 -18.97
CA LEU A 13 13.41 -1.18 -17.74
C LEU A 13 14.30 -1.75 -16.62
N PRO A 14 15.20 -0.94 -16.02
CA PRO A 14 16.06 -1.40 -14.93
C PRO A 14 15.26 -2.01 -13.78
N TRP A 15 15.83 -3.01 -13.11
CA TRP A 15 15.13 -3.80 -12.09
C TRP A 15 14.62 -2.94 -10.92
N TYR A 16 15.36 -1.90 -10.54
CA TYR A 16 14.99 -1.02 -9.43
C TYR A 16 13.76 -0.17 -9.74
N TYR A 17 13.50 0.18 -11.00
CA TYR A 17 12.25 0.83 -11.38
C TYR A 17 11.06 -0.12 -11.25
N LYS A 18 11.24 -1.41 -11.57
CA LYS A 18 10.20 -2.43 -11.36
C LYS A 18 9.94 -2.65 -9.87
N PHE A 19 10.99 -2.69 -9.06
CA PHE A 19 10.90 -2.83 -7.61
C PHE A 19 10.22 -1.61 -6.96
N TYR A 20 10.64 -0.40 -7.33
CA TYR A 20 10.00 0.84 -6.92
C TYR A 20 8.50 0.83 -7.27
N TRP A 21 8.17 0.42 -8.49
CA TRP A 21 6.78 0.34 -8.92
C TRP A 21 5.97 -0.67 -8.09
N VAL A 22 6.55 -1.80 -7.68
CA VAL A 22 5.89 -2.75 -6.76
C VAL A 22 5.66 -2.12 -5.39
N LEU A 23 6.68 -1.48 -4.81
CA LEU A 23 6.57 -0.80 -3.52
C LEU A 23 5.52 0.31 -3.54
N TYR A 24 5.49 1.09 -4.62
CA TYR A 24 4.50 2.13 -4.85
C TYR A 24 3.07 1.56 -4.80
N ASN A 25 2.81 0.46 -5.50
CA ASN A 25 1.49 -0.19 -5.48
C ASN A 25 1.12 -0.75 -4.10
N ILE A 26 2.09 -1.27 -3.35
CA ILE A 26 1.86 -1.76 -1.98
C ILE A 26 1.52 -0.59 -1.05
N ALA A 27 2.34 0.47 -1.04
CA ALA A 27 2.13 1.62 -0.17
C ALA A 27 0.76 2.28 -0.43
N PHE A 28 0.42 2.45 -1.71
CA PHE A 28 -0.87 2.97 -2.14
C PHE A 28 -2.05 2.19 -1.54
N ALA A 29 -2.09 0.88 -1.76
CA ALA A 29 -3.23 0.07 -1.34
C ALA A 29 -3.25 -0.20 0.17
N VAL A 30 -2.10 -0.35 0.82
CA VAL A 30 -2.02 -0.45 2.29
C VAL A 30 -2.55 0.81 2.96
N GLY A 31 -2.20 2.01 2.45
CA GLY A 31 -2.74 3.25 3.00
C GLY A 31 -4.26 3.34 2.86
N LEU A 32 -4.83 2.93 1.72
CA LEU A 32 -6.29 2.84 1.56
C LEU A 32 -6.92 1.85 2.54
N TYR A 33 -6.34 0.64 2.71
CA TYR A 33 -6.86 -0.35 3.66
C TYR A 33 -6.86 0.17 5.10
N VAL A 34 -5.75 0.78 5.54
CA VAL A 34 -5.62 1.30 6.90
C VAL A 34 -6.59 2.46 7.12
N THR A 35 -6.76 3.35 6.15
CA THR A 35 -7.76 4.43 6.28
C THR A 35 -9.17 3.87 6.36
N ILE A 36 -9.57 2.97 5.45
CA ILE A 36 -10.92 2.38 5.46
C ILE A 36 -11.17 1.60 6.76
N ALA A 37 -10.24 0.73 7.16
CA ALA A 37 -10.36 -0.06 8.37
C ALA A 37 -10.46 0.82 9.62
N TYR A 38 -9.67 1.89 9.70
CA TYR A 38 -9.76 2.82 10.82
C TYR A 38 -11.13 3.49 10.91
N TRP A 39 -11.59 4.12 9.82
CA TRP A 39 -12.85 4.88 9.84
C TRP A 39 -14.11 4.00 9.98
N ILE A 40 -14.08 2.76 9.51
CA ILE A 40 -15.24 1.84 9.56
C ILE A 40 -15.23 0.97 10.82
N LEU A 41 -14.08 0.44 11.23
CA LEU A 41 -14.00 -0.63 12.24
C LEU A 41 -13.42 -0.20 13.57
N LEU A 42 -12.48 0.76 13.58
CA LEU A 42 -11.68 1.07 14.77
C LEU A 42 -12.01 2.43 15.40
N ARG A 43 -12.69 3.32 14.68
CA ARG A 43 -13.12 4.62 15.22
C ARG A 43 -14.12 4.43 16.36
N GLY A 44 -13.63 4.53 17.59
CA GLY A 44 -14.45 4.58 18.79
C GLY A 44 -15.16 5.93 18.96
N ALA A 45 -16.27 5.96 19.70
CA ALA A 45 -17.00 7.20 19.98
C ALA A 45 -16.17 8.21 20.82
N ASP A 46 -15.22 7.72 21.61
CA ASP A 46 -14.32 8.51 22.48
C ASP A 46 -12.99 8.86 21.81
N ASP A 47 -12.82 8.54 20.52
CA ASP A 47 -11.58 8.79 19.80
C ASP A 47 -11.44 10.30 19.55
N THR A 48 -10.81 10.97 20.51
CA THR A 48 -10.43 12.37 20.41
C THR A 48 -9.39 12.45 19.32
N TYR A 49 -9.59 13.35 18.36
CA TYR A 49 -8.74 13.60 17.19
C TYR A 49 -7.26 13.86 17.56
N SER A 50 -6.54 12.84 18.00
CA SER A 50 -5.15 12.95 18.37
C SER A 50 -4.36 13.20 17.09
N ALA A 51 -3.31 14.02 17.20
CA ALA A 51 -2.46 14.32 16.06
C ALA A 51 -1.92 13.03 15.40
N TYR A 52 -1.66 12.00 16.21
CA TYR A 52 -1.25 10.68 15.74
C TYR A 52 -2.31 10.04 14.83
N SER A 53 -3.55 9.93 15.29
CA SER A 53 -4.64 9.33 14.50
C SER A 53 -4.91 10.09 13.19
N ILE A 54 -4.91 11.43 13.24
CA ILE A 54 -5.08 12.26 12.04
C ILE A 54 -3.93 12.02 11.05
N LEU A 55 -2.68 11.96 11.53
CA LEU A 55 -1.51 11.74 10.70
C LEU A 55 -1.52 10.33 10.07
N THR A 56 -1.77 9.29 10.87
CA THR A 56 -1.68 7.89 10.44
C THR A 56 -2.84 7.46 9.56
N HIS A 57 -4.05 8.02 9.75
CA HIS A 57 -5.26 7.56 9.05
C HIS A 57 -5.87 8.60 8.12
N GLY A 58 -5.81 9.89 8.46
CA GLY A 58 -6.39 10.99 7.67
C GLY A 58 -5.42 11.52 6.61
N ILE A 59 -4.25 11.99 7.03
CA ILE A 59 -3.23 12.58 6.15
C ILE A 59 -2.66 11.53 5.19
N ASN A 60 -2.58 10.27 5.60
CA ASN A 60 -2.15 9.15 4.77
C ASN A 60 -2.96 9.08 3.45
N CYS A 61 -4.29 9.20 3.51
CA CYS A 61 -5.13 9.24 2.31
C CYS A 61 -4.94 10.51 1.47
N VAL A 62 -4.72 11.67 2.09
CA VAL A 62 -4.49 12.93 1.37
C VAL A 62 -3.19 12.85 0.56
N VAL A 63 -2.12 12.34 1.18
CA VAL A 63 -0.83 12.13 0.50
C VAL A 63 -0.99 11.17 -0.67
N ILE A 64 -1.73 10.07 -0.48
CA ILE A 64 -2.01 9.09 -1.54
C ILE A 64 -2.79 9.71 -2.71
N VAL A 65 -3.79 10.54 -2.44
CA VAL A 65 -4.56 11.22 -3.49
C VAL A 65 -3.69 12.19 -4.27
N ILE A 66 -2.88 13.00 -3.57
CA ILE A 66 -1.90 13.90 -4.20
C ILE A 66 -0.95 13.08 -5.08
N ASP A 67 -0.42 11.98 -4.56
CA ASP A 67 0.54 11.14 -5.27
C ASP A 67 -0.05 10.57 -6.57
N ILE A 68 -1.31 10.08 -6.57
CA ILE A 68 -2.00 9.64 -7.80
C ILE A 68 -2.13 10.80 -8.82
N LEU A 69 -2.54 11.98 -8.34
CA LEU A 69 -2.82 13.12 -9.21
C LEU A 69 -1.56 13.64 -9.92
N PHE A 70 -0.41 13.61 -9.23
CA PHE A 70 0.85 14.11 -9.77
C PHE A 70 1.68 13.06 -10.49
N SER A 71 1.61 11.79 -10.11
CA SER A 71 2.45 10.74 -10.68
C SER A 71 1.98 10.24 -12.06
N ALA A 72 0.73 10.49 -12.44
CA ALA A 72 0.10 9.98 -13.67
C ALA A 72 0.31 8.46 -13.91
N LEU A 73 0.67 7.72 -12.85
CA LEU A 73 0.91 6.29 -12.90
C LEU A 73 -0.45 5.59 -13.00
N PRO A 74 -0.68 4.74 -14.01
CA PRO A 74 -1.94 4.02 -14.12
C PRO A 74 -2.08 3.05 -12.95
N CYS A 75 -2.87 3.44 -11.94
CA CYS A 75 -3.31 2.56 -10.87
C CYS A 75 -4.18 1.45 -11.47
N ARG A 76 -3.55 0.33 -11.86
CA ARG A 76 -4.25 -0.84 -12.37
C ARG A 76 -4.71 -1.69 -11.19
N PHE A 77 -6.01 -1.68 -10.91
CA PHE A 77 -6.67 -2.53 -9.89
C PHE A 77 -6.28 -4.02 -9.98
N LEU A 78 -5.85 -4.49 -11.16
CA LEU A 78 -5.38 -5.86 -11.41
C LEU A 78 -4.14 -6.28 -10.60
N HIS A 79 -3.40 -5.35 -9.99
CA HIS A 79 -2.25 -5.67 -9.15
C HIS A 79 -2.58 -5.74 -7.65
N PHE A 80 -3.84 -5.97 -7.30
CA PHE A 80 -4.32 -6.19 -5.93
C PHE A 80 -3.58 -7.31 -5.19
N ILE A 81 -2.93 -8.24 -5.90
CA ILE A 81 -2.19 -9.35 -5.29
C ILE A 81 -1.00 -8.91 -4.43
N TYR A 82 -0.28 -7.84 -4.81
CA TYR A 82 0.86 -7.35 -4.02
C TYR A 82 0.43 -6.77 -2.67
N PRO A 83 -0.52 -5.82 -2.62
CA PRO A 83 -1.00 -5.33 -1.33
C PRO A 83 -1.78 -6.38 -0.55
N SER A 84 -2.53 -7.28 -1.20
CA SER A 84 -3.18 -8.41 -0.51
C SER A 84 -2.17 -9.36 0.13
N SER A 85 -1.02 -9.62 -0.52
CA SER A 85 0.04 -10.45 0.07
C SER A 85 0.68 -9.78 1.30
N SER A 86 0.84 -8.44 1.28
CA SER A 86 1.37 -7.67 2.41
C SER A 86 0.39 -7.65 3.58
N ALA A 87 -0.91 -7.45 3.31
CA ALA A 87 -1.96 -7.54 4.31
C ALA A 87 -2.05 -8.95 4.91
N LEU A 88 -1.94 -10.00 4.08
CA LEU A 88 -1.92 -11.38 4.55
C LEU A 88 -0.69 -11.66 5.43
N ALA A 89 0.49 -11.17 5.04
CA ALA A 89 1.71 -11.29 5.85
C ALA A 89 1.55 -10.60 7.20
N TYR A 90 0.95 -9.41 7.23
CA TYR A 90 0.62 -8.71 8.47
C TYR A 90 -0.35 -9.51 9.34
N ILE A 91 -1.43 -10.06 8.78
CA ILE A 91 -2.40 -10.88 9.53
C ILE A 91 -1.71 -12.13 10.10
N ILE A 92 -0.89 -12.83 9.31
CA ILE A 92 -0.15 -14.01 9.78
C ILE A 92 0.78 -13.63 10.94
N PHE A 93 1.54 -12.54 10.79
CA PHE A 93 2.40 -12.04 11.85
C PHE A 93 1.59 -11.72 13.12
N THR A 94 0.47 -11.02 13.00
CA THR A 94 -0.41 -10.67 14.11
C THR A 94 -0.93 -11.91 14.82
N VAL A 95 -1.40 -12.93 14.09
CA VAL A 95 -1.86 -14.20 14.67
C VAL A 95 -0.74 -14.88 15.46
N ILE A 96 0.48 -14.93 14.90
CA ILE A 96 1.64 -15.51 15.58
C ILE A 96 2.01 -14.70 16.83
N TYR A 97 2.02 -13.37 16.74
CA TYR A 97 2.34 -12.48 17.85
C TYR A 97 1.43 -12.72 19.06
N TRP A 98 0.12 -12.77 18.85
CA TRP A 98 -0.85 -13.04 19.92
C TRP A 98 -0.75 -14.48 20.43
N ALA A 99 -0.54 -15.46 19.55
CA ALA A 99 -0.31 -16.86 19.97
C ALA A 99 0.98 -17.02 20.81
N ALA A 100 1.98 -16.17 20.59
CA ALA A 100 3.23 -16.14 21.36
C ALA A 100 3.13 -15.33 22.67
N GLY A 101 1.95 -14.81 23.02
CA GLY A 101 1.73 -14.05 24.25
C GLY A 101 2.13 -12.58 24.18
N GLY A 102 2.22 -12.01 22.97
CA GLY A 102 2.36 -10.56 22.80
C GLY A 102 1.17 -9.80 23.37
N THR A 103 1.41 -8.68 24.05
CA THR A 103 0.38 -7.90 24.75
C THR A 103 0.41 -6.41 24.42
N ASP A 104 1.34 -5.98 23.57
CA ASP A 104 1.49 -4.58 23.21
C ASP A 104 0.49 -4.21 22.11
N LEU A 105 -0.13 -3.04 22.27
CA LEU A 105 -1.13 -2.44 21.37
C LEU A 105 -0.54 -1.21 20.68
#